data_AF-A0A6V7QEJ9-F1
#
_entry.id   AF-A0A6V7QEJ9-F1
#
_cell.length_a   1.000
_cell.length_b   1.000
_cell.length_c   1.000
_cell.angle_alpha   90.00
_cell.angle_beta   90.00
_cell.angle_gamma   90.00
#
_symmetry.space_group_name_H-M   'P 1'
#
loop_
_entity.id
_entity.type
_entity.pdbx_description
1 polymer ?
#
loop_
_entity_poly.entity_id
_entity_poly.type
_entity_poly.pdbx_seq_one_letter_code
_entity_poly.pdbx_strand_id
1 'polypeptide(L)'
;MGRLVSEGYVLTVLAPNDEAMARLTTDQLSEPGAPEQIVYYHLIPEYQTEESMYNAVRRFGKVRYDTLRLPHKVVAREADGSVKFGQAEGSAYLFDPDIYTDGRISVQGIDAVLFPPDQALPPGAAVAPADRKPPPLVKRKPKPKPTRRGKLLEAACQMLGGFGQRFSSCQS
;
A
#
# COMPACT_ATOMS: atom_id res chain seq x y z
N MET A 1 -37.42 19.78 -31.62
CA MET A 1 -37.06 18.52 -30.93
C MET A 1 -35.54 18.38 -30.96
N GLY A 2 -34.83 18.97 -30.00
CA GLY A 2 -33.38 18.81 -29.87
C GLY A 2 -33.10 17.58 -29.02
N ARG A 3 -32.78 16.46 -29.65
CA ARG A 3 -32.28 15.27 -28.95
C ARG A 3 -30.92 15.64 -28.39
N LEU A 4 -30.86 15.99 -27.11
CA LEU A 4 -29.61 15.98 -26.36
C LEU A 4 -29.09 14.54 -26.44
N VAL A 5 -28.15 14.32 -27.34
CA VAL A 5 -27.37 13.09 -27.38
C VAL A 5 -26.60 13.12 -26.07
N SER A 6 -27.02 12.35 -25.09
CA SER A 6 -26.11 11.93 -24.03
C SER A 6 -25.05 11.08 -24.70
N GLU A 7 -24.03 11.72 -25.26
CA GLU A 7 -22.72 11.15 -25.58
C GLU A 7 -22.12 10.74 -24.24
N GLY A 8 -22.63 9.65 -23.67
CA GLY A 8 -22.25 9.18 -22.35
C GLY A 8 -20.86 8.58 -22.44
N TYR A 9 -19.82 9.41 -22.36
CA TYR A 9 -18.47 8.93 -22.14
C TYR A 9 -18.46 8.08 -20.88
N VAL A 10 -17.86 6.91 -21.01
CA VAL A 10 -17.72 5.97 -19.92
C VAL A 10 -16.30 6.08 -19.39
N LEU A 11 -16.17 6.23 -18.07
CA LEU A 11 -14.92 6.65 -17.45
C LEU A 11 -14.66 5.85 -16.19
N THR A 12 -13.42 5.42 -16.02
CA THR A 12 -12.92 4.91 -14.74
C THR A 12 -11.89 5.90 -14.19
N VAL A 13 -12.08 6.29 -12.93
CA VAL A 13 -11.18 7.17 -12.20
C VAL A 13 -10.39 6.33 -11.21
N LEU A 14 -9.06 6.36 -11.31
CA LEU A 14 -8.17 5.79 -10.30
C LEU A 14 -7.85 6.88 -9.25
N ALA A 15 -8.57 6.86 -8.13
CA ALA A 15 -8.44 7.85 -7.08
C ALA A 15 -7.36 7.44 -6.06
N PRO A 16 -6.22 8.14 -5.97
CA PRO A 16 -5.24 7.88 -4.92
C PRO A 16 -5.80 8.27 -3.55
N ASN A 17 -5.52 7.46 -2.54
CA ASN A 17 -5.89 7.75 -1.16
C ASN A 17 -5.13 8.96 -0.59
N ASP A 18 -5.64 9.51 0.51
CA ASP A 18 -5.02 10.66 1.19
C ASP A 18 -3.58 10.37 1.61
N GLU A 19 -3.27 9.12 2.00
CA GLU A 19 -1.92 8.70 2.36
C GLU A 19 -0.95 8.72 1.17
N ALA A 20 -1.40 8.34 -0.03
CA ALA A 20 -0.62 8.42 -1.26
C ALA A 20 -0.39 9.87 -1.66
N MET A 21 -1.43 10.70 -1.56
CA MET A 21 -1.33 12.12 -1.85
C MET A 21 -0.36 12.82 -0.90
N ALA A 22 -0.32 12.43 0.37
CA ALA A 22 0.64 12.96 1.34
C ALA A 22 2.11 12.58 1.06
N ARG A 23 2.36 11.51 0.29
CA ARG A 23 3.72 11.08 -0.10
C ARG A 23 4.26 11.86 -1.30
N LEU A 24 3.42 12.63 -1.99
CA LEU A 24 3.85 13.48 -3.09
C LEU A 24 4.71 14.62 -2.56
N THR A 25 5.88 14.78 -3.16
CA THR A 25 6.74 15.93 -2.86
C THR A 25 6.22 17.16 -3.58
N THR A 26 6.36 18.33 -2.95
CA THR A 26 5.95 19.62 -3.56
C THR A 26 6.65 19.85 -4.89
N ASP A 27 7.87 19.35 -5.05
CA ASP A 27 8.69 19.53 -6.26
C ASP A 27 8.06 18.83 -7.47
N GLN A 28 7.44 17.67 -7.29
CA GLN A 28 6.74 16.93 -8.35
C GLN A 28 5.45 17.61 -8.82
N LEU A 29 4.84 18.43 -7.96
CA LEU A 29 3.62 19.18 -8.28
C LEU A 29 3.92 20.62 -8.73
N SER A 30 5.15 21.09 -8.57
CA SER A 30 5.55 22.47 -8.87
C SER A 30 5.86 22.71 -10.34
N GLU A 31 6.04 21.64 -11.13
CA GLU A 31 6.19 21.75 -12.58
C GLU A 31 4.89 22.28 -13.22
N PRO A 32 4.95 23.31 -14.09
CA PRO A 32 3.76 23.84 -14.75
C PRO A 32 3.05 22.75 -15.57
N GLY A 33 1.78 22.48 -15.25
CA GLY A 33 1.00 21.46 -15.94
C GLY A 33 1.17 20.03 -15.40
N ALA A 34 2.06 19.80 -14.41
CA ALA A 34 2.23 18.48 -13.80
C ALA A 34 0.98 17.96 -13.08
N PRO A 35 0.25 18.74 -12.25
CA PRO A 35 -0.92 18.21 -11.56
C PRO A 35 -2.01 17.77 -12.54
N GLU A 36 -2.26 18.53 -13.61
CA GLU A 36 -3.24 18.18 -14.65
C GLU A 36 -2.83 16.89 -15.38
N GLN A 37 -1.55 16.77 -15.72
CA GLN A 37 -1.00 15.59 -16.37
C GLN A 37 -1.05 14.33 -15.49
N ILE A 38 -0.85 14.49 -14.18
CA ILE A 38 -1.01 13.41 -13.20
C ILE A 38 -2.49 12.99 -13.19
N VAL A 39 -3.42 13.93 -13.06
CA VAL A 39 -4.86 13.64 -13.06
C VAL A 39 -5.27 12.89 -14.33
N TYR A 40 -4.86 13.34 -15.53
CA TYR A 40 -5.22 12.66 -16.79
C TYR A 40 -4.67 11.24 -16.91
N TYR A 41 -3.57 10.92 -16.25
CA TYR A 41 -3.01 9.57 -16.24
C TYR A 41 -3.83 8.62 -15.37
N HIS A 42 -4.60 9.14 -14.40
CA HIS A 42 -5.49 8.36 -13.55
C HIS A 42 -6.89 8.17 -14.15
N LEU A 43 -7.15 8.77 -15.32
CA LEU A 43 -8.44 8.70 -16.00
C LEU A 43 -8.37 7.71 -17.17
N ILE A 44 -9.15 6.64 -17.08
CA ILE A 44 -9.28 5.60 -18.11
C ILE A 44 -10.62 5.81 -18.84
N PRO A 45 -10.64 6.04 -20.16
CA PRO A 45 -11.86 6.31 -20.94
C PRO A 45 -12.66 5.03 -21.25
N GLU A 46 -12.79 4.14 -20.27
CA GLU A 46 -13.56 2.90 -20.35
C GLU A 46 -14.26 2.65 -19.01
N TYR A 47 -15.38 1.91 -19.04
CA TYR A 47 -15.99 1.41 -17.81
C TYR A 47 -15.23 0.21 -17.29
N GLN A 48 -14.73 0.29 -16.06
CA GLN A 48 -14.08 -0.85 -15.43
C GLN A 48 -14.49 -0.88 -13.95
N THR A 49 -15.16 -1.98 -13.58
CA THR A 49 -15.42 -2.36 -12.18
C THR A 49 -14.27 -3.22 -11.65
N GLU A 50 -14.19 -3.40 -10.34
CA GLU A 50 -13.23 -4.32 -9.72
C GLU A 50 -13.27 -5.70 -10.37
N GLU A 51 -14.47 -6.28 -10.49
CA GLU A 51 -14.66 -7.62 -11.04
C GLU A 51 -14.15 -7.71 -12.49
N SER A 52 -14.43 -6.69 -13.30
CA SER A 52 -13.96 -6.63 -14.70
C SER A 52 -12.43 -6.60 -14.76
N MET A 53 -11.81 -5.73 -13.95
CA MET A 53 -10.36 -5.59 -13.91
C MET A 53 -9.68 -6.86 -13.41
N TYR A 54 -10.18 -7.44 -12.31
CA TYR A 54 -9.65 -8.67 -11.73
C TYR A 54 -9.74 -9.83 -12.72
N ASN A 55 -10.91 -10.01 -13.36
CA ASN A 55 -11.09 -11.03 -14.38
C ASN A 55 -10.17 -10.84 -15.58
N ALA A 56 -9.97 -9.59 -16.02
CA ALA A 56 -9.07 -9.28 -17.12
C ALA A 56 -7.62 -9.61 -16.77
N VAL A 57 -7.10 -9.16 -15.62
CA VAL A 57 -5.71 -9.45 -15.23
C VAL A 57 -5.48 -10.92 -14.94
N ARG A 58 -6.47 -11.63 -14.39
CA ARG A 58 -6.36 -13.07 -14.14
C ARG A 58 -6.32 -13.91 -15.42
N ARG A 59 -7.08 -13.50 -16.45
CA ARG A 59 -7.13 -14.19 -17.75
C ARG A 59 -5.92 -13.88 -18.62
N PHE A 60 -5.50 -12.62 -18.68
CA PHE A 60 -4.47 -12.16 -19.60
C PHE A 60 -3.09 -11.98 -18.93
N GLY A 61 -3.02 -12.06 -17.60
CA GLY A 61 -1.83 -11.82 -16.77
C GLY A 61 -1.42 -10.35 -16.69
N LYS A 62 -1.38 -9.67 -17.84
CA LYS A 62 -1.02 -8.26 -17.97
C LYS A 62 -1.97 -7.57 -18.94
N VAL A 63 -2.67 -6.56 -18.44
CA VAL A 63 -3.61 -5.74 -19.21
C VAL A 63 -3.06 -4.32 -19.34
N ARG A 64 -3.38 -3.64 -20.45
CA ARG A 64 -3.02 -2.24 -20.68
C ARG A 64 -4.30 -1.46 -20.88
N TYR A 65 -4.52 -0.46 -20.04
CA TYR A 65 -5.64 0.46 -20.14
C TYR A 65 -5.17 1.76 -20.77
N ASP A 66 -6.01 2.30 -21.64
CA ASP A 66 -5.78 3.61 -22.23
C ASP A 66 -6.05 4.68 -21.18
N THR A 67 -5.28 5.77 -21.23
CA THR A 67 -5.52 6.92 -20.35
C THR A 67 -5.85 8.15 -21.19
N LEU A 68 -6.45 9.16 -20.56
CA LEU A 68 -6.66 10.44 -21.23
C LEU A 68 -5.33 11.16 -21.54
N ARG A 69 -4.25 10.77 -20.88
CA ARG A 69 -2.90 11.22 -21.20
C ARG A 69 -2.31 10.40 -22.36
N LEU A 70 -2.69 10.75 -23.58
CA LEU A 70 -2.09 10.18 -24.79
C LEU A 70 -0.60 10.53 -24.88
N PRO A 71 0.30 9.60 -25.26
CA PRO A 71 0.07 8.21 -25.70
C PRO A 71 0.23 7.16 -24.58
N HIS A 72 0.22 7.55 -23.31
CA HIS A 72 0.55 6.65 -22.21
C HIS A 72 -0.61 5.73 -21.83
N LYS A 73 -0.26 4.49 -21.47
CA LYS A 73 -1.19 3.45 -21.06
C LYS A 73 -0.81 2.95 -19.66
N VAL A 74 -1.80 2.79 -18.78
CA VAL A 74 -1.60 2.20 -17.46
C VAL A 74 -1.58 0.68 -17.59
N VAL A 75 -0.54 0.06 -17.05
CA VAL A 75 -0.42 -1.39 -17.03
C VAL A 75 -1.08 -1.91 -15.75
N ALA A 76 -1.91 -2.95 -15.86
CA ALA A 76 -2.45 -3.67 -14.71
C ALA A 76 -2.00 -5.13 -14.71
N ARG A 77 -1.76 -5.68 -13.52
CA ARG A 77 -1.38 -7.08 -13.29
C ARG A 77 -2.04 -7.61 -12.03
N GLU A 78 -2.22 -8.92 -11.96
CA GLU A 78 -2.62 -9.58 -10.73
C GLU A 78 -1.44 -9.61 -9.74
N ALA A 79 -1.68 -9.20 -8.50
CA ALA A 79 -0.72 -9.30 -7.41
C ALA A 79 -1.44 -9.49 -6.07
N ASP A 80 -1.01 -10.48 -5.28
CA ASP A 80 -1.49 -10.72 -3.91
C ASP A 80 -3.02 -10.85 -3.76
N GLY A 81 -3.70 -11.35 -4.81
CA GLY A 81 -5.16 -11.50 -4.83
C GLY A 81 -5.92 -10.22 -5.20
N SER A 82 -5.23 -9.14 -5.55
CA SER A 82 -5.80 -7.87 -6.02
C SER A 82 -5.20 -7.45 -7.37
N VAL A 83 -5.67 -6.32 -7.90
CA VAL A 83 -5.16 -5.69 -9.11
C VAL A 83 -4.09 -4.66 -8.75
N LYS A 84 -2.94 -4.74 -9.41
CA LYS A 84 -1.83 -3.80 -9.26
C LYS A 84 -1.62 -3.03 -10.56
N PHE A 85 -1.70 -1.72 -10.48
CA PHE A 85 -1.47 -0.78 -11.57
C PHE A 85 -0.02 -0.28 -11.57
N GLY A 86 0.45 0.15 -12.74
CA GLY A 86 1.78 0.74 -12.92
C GLY A 86 2.89 -0.28 -13.16
N GLN A 87 4.13 0.21 -13.15
CA GLN A 87 5.33 -0.58 -13.40
C GLN A 87 6.39 -0.28 -12.32
N ALA A 88 7.08 -1.32 -11.87
CA ALA A 88 8.21 -1.24 -10.93
C ALA A 88 7.88 -0.44 -9.65
N GLU A 89 8.58 0.68 -9.42
CA GLU A 89 8.52 1.48 -8.18
C GLU A 89 7.29 2.39 -8.11
N GLY A 90 6.72 2.80 -9.25
CA GLY A 90 5.52 3.63 -9.34
C GLY A 90 4.22 2.81 -9.45
N SER A 91 4.16 1.66 -8.79
CA SER A 91 3.01 0.78 -8.84
C SER A 91 2.04 1.04 -7.69
N ALA A 92 0.73 0.97 -7.97
CA ALA A 92 -0.33 1.13 -6.98
C ALA A 92 -1.21 -0.12 -6.93
N TYR A 93 -1.59 -0.56 -5.73
CA TYR A 93 -2.58 -1.59 -5.53
C TYR A 93 -3.98 -0.98 -5.54
N LEU A 94 -4.95 -1.74 -6.07
CA LEU A 94 -6.36 -1.50 -5.86
C LEU A 94 -6.66 -1.80 -4.38
N PHE A 95 -6.98 -0.74 -3.63
CA PHE A 95 -7.19 -0.80 -2.20
C PHE A 95 -8.67 -0.74 -1.84
N ASP A 96 -9.39 0.24 -2.40
CA ASP A 96 -10.81 0.44 -2.15
C ASP A 96 -11.58 0.34 -3.48
N PRO A 97 -12.05 -0.85 -3.84
CA PRO A 97 -12.73 -1.07 -5.11
C PRO A 97 -14.13 -0.45 -5.12
N ASP A 98 -14.54 0.02 -6.31
CA ASP A 98 -15.91 0.45 -6.60
C ASP A 98 -16.49 1.50 -5.61
N ILE A 99 -15.65 2.44 -5.12
CA ILE A 99 -16.03 3.55 -4.21
C ILE A 99 -17.29 4.27 -4.70
N TYR A 100 -17.38 4.46 -6.01
CA TYR A 100 -18.56 5.01 -6.67
C TYR A 100 -18.76 4.32 -8.02
N THR A 101 -19.99 3.88 -8.28
CA THR A 101 -20.38 3.33 -9.57
C THR A 101 -21.81 3.78 -9.91
N ASP A 102 -22.02 4.26 -11.14
CA ASP A 102 -23.34 4.66 -11.64
C ASP A 102 -23.67 4.02 -13.02
N GLY A 103 -22.82 3.10 -13.49
CA GLY A 103 -22.90 2.48 -14.81
C GLY A 103 -22.25 3.30 -15.94
N ARG A 104 -21.75 4.50 -15.65
CA ARG A 104 -21.01 5.36 -16.59
C ARG A 104 -19.65 5.79 -16.05
N ILE A 105 -19.59 6.08 -14.76
CA ILE A 105 -18.41 6.44 -14.03
C ILE A 105 -18.19 5.35 -12.98
N SER A 106 -16.97 4.81 -12.95
CA SER A 106 -16.50 3.99 -11.84
C SER A 106 -15.30 4.69 -11.19
N VAL A 107 -15.26 4.70 -9.87
CA VAL A 107 -14.15 5.27 -9.09
C VAL A 107 -13.51 4.14 -8.30
N GLN A 108 -12.21 3.99 -8.49
CA GLN A 108 -11.38 2.92 -7.91
C GLN A 108 -10.32 3.55 -7.01
N GLY A 109 -10.30 3.20 -5.73
CA GLY A 109 -9.33 3.66 -4.77
C GLY A 109 -8.00 2.94 -4.91
N ILE A 110 -6.91 3.69 -5.09
CA ILE A 110 -5.55 3.16 -5.17
C ILE A 110 -4.68 3.69 -4.02
N ASP A 111 -3.65 2.93 -3.63
CA ASP A 111 -2.79 3.22 -2.47
C ASP A 111 -1.52 4.03 -2.79
N ALA A 112 -1.30 4.37 -4.07
CA ALA A 112 -0.16 5.15 -4.54
C ALA A 112 -0.56 5.99 -5.76
N VAL A 113 0.11 7.13 -5.96
CA VAL A 113 -0.10 7.98 -7.13
C VAL A 113 0.69 7.41 -8.31
N LEU A 114 0.02 7.23 -9.44
CA LEU A 114 0.62 6.71 -10.66
C LEU A 114 1.29 7.83 -11.46
N PHE A 115 2.51 7.58 -11.92
CA PHE A 115 3.24 8.48 -12.79
C PHE A 115 3.41 7.89 -14.20
N PRO A 116 3.36 8.72 -15.24
CA PRO A 116 3.75 8.28 -16.59
C PRO A 116 5.22 7.83 -16.60
N PRO A 117 5.63 6.99 -17.55
CA PRO A 117 7.03 6.56 -17.67
C PRO A 117 8.02 7.70 -17.94
N ASP A 118 7.59 8.80 -18.57
CA ASP A 118 8.46 9.95 -18.88
C ASP A 118 8.74 10.84 -17.66
N GLN A 119 7.96 10.68 -16.60
CA GLN A 119 8.10 11.39 -15.33
C GLN A 119 8.60 10.45 -14.22
N ALA A 120 9.10 9.27 -14.60
CA ALA A 120 9.71 8.33 -13.67
C ALA A 120 10.87 9.02 -12.95
N LEU A 121 10.74 9.09 -11.63
CA LEU A 121 11.73 9.57 -10.68
C LEU A 121 13.14 9.06 -11.05
N PRO A 122 14.20 9.86 -10.84
CA PRO A 122 15.55 9.35 -10.96
C PRO A 122 15.72 8.09 -10.08
N PRO A 123 16.40 7.04 -10.57
CA PRO A 123 16.59 5.78 -9.86
C PRO A 123 17.40 6.07 -8.59
N GLY A 124 16.72 6.10 -7.45
CA GLY A 124 17.30 6.56 -6.18
C GLY A 124 16.28 6.83 -5.07
N ALA A 125 15.00 7.02 -5.40
CA ALA A 125 13.91 6.99 -4.43
C ALA A 125 13.53 5.54 -4.08
N ALA A 126 14.49 4.78 -3.57
CA ALA A 126 14.26 3.47 -3.00
C ALA A 126 13.32 3.63 -1.80
N VAL A 127 12.07 3.23 -1.97
CA VAL A 127 11.14 3.03 -0.86
C VAL A 127 11.67 1.80 -0.10
N ALA A 128 12.41 2.05 0.97
CA ALA A 128 12.86 0.98 1.86
C ALA A 128 11.64 0.22 2.42
N PRO A 129 11.67 -1.12 2.48
CA PRO A 129 10.62 -1.87 3.15
C PRO A 129 10.58 -1.46 4.63
N ALA A 130 9.38 -1.18 5.12
CA ALA A 130 9.11 -0.80 6.50
C ALA A 130 9.46 -1.96 7.46
N ASP A 131 10.72 -2.00 7.91
CA ASP A 131 11.12 -2.75 9.10
C ASP A 131 10.42 -2.14 10.32
N ARG A 132 9.36 -2.79 10.78
CA ARG A 132 8.71 -2.52 12.07
C ARG A 132 9.73 -2.72 13.20
N LYS A 133 10.25 -1.62 13.75
CA LYS A 133 10.91 -1.60 15.06
C LYS A 133 10.18 -0.64 16.01
N PRO A 134 9.75 -1.11 17.20
CA PRO A 134 8.99 -0.28 18.14
C PRO A 134 9.84 0.86 18.75
N PRO A 135 9.19 1.94 19.22
CA PRO A 135 9.83 3.23 19.52
C PRO A 135 10.77 3.19 20.76
N PRO A 136 11.75 4.09 20.84
CA PRO A 136 12.82 4.04 21.84
C PRO A 136 12.36 4.58 23.20
N LEU A 137 12.52 3.75 24.24
CA LEU A 137 12.44 4.14 25.64
C LEU A 137 13.54 5.14 26.02
N VAL A 138 13.11 6.29 26.54
CA VAL A 138 13.92 7.41 26.99
C VAL A 138 14.84 6.99 28.15
N LYS A 139 16.16 7.18 27.97
CA LYS A 139 17.20 6.90 28.97
C LYS A 139 17.17 7.96 30.07
N ARG A 140 16.71 7.60 31.28
CA ARG A 140 16.94 8.37 32.52
C ARG A 140 18.31 8.00 33.12
N LYS A 141 19.08 9.03 33.50
CA LYS A 141 20.43 8.94 34.09
C LYS A 141 20.44 8.21 35.45
N PRO A 142 21.50 7.44 35.80
CA PRO A 142 21.57 6.70 37.05
C PRO A 142 22.03 7.58 38.23
N LYS A 143 21.42 7.39 39.41
CA LYS A 143 21.96 7.81 40.71
C LYS A 143 22.63 6.61 41.38
N PRO A 144 23.81 6.76 42.04
CA PRO A 144 24.44 5.66 42.74
C PRO A 144 24.02 5.62 44.21
N LYS A 145 23.77 4.43 44.79
CA LYS A 145 23.89 4.17 46.23
C LYS A 145 24.33 2.73 46.52
N PRO A 146 25.05 2.49 47.63
CA PRO A 146 25.86 1.30 47.85
C PRO A 146 25.22 0.25 48.78
N THR A 147 25.78 -0.97 48.71
CA THR A 147 25.96 -2.00 49.75
C THR A 147 24.78 -2.47 50.62
N ARG A 148 24.52 -3.79 50.64
CA ARG A 148 24.58 -4.66 51.86
C ARG A 148 24.19 -6.14 51.59
N ARG A 149 25.18 -7.03 51.82
CA ARG A 149 25.18 -8.26 52.65
C ARG A 149 23.96 -9.22 52.65
N GLY A 150 24.27 -10.52 52.42
CA GLY A 150 23.54 -11.71 52.92
C GLY A 150 23.17 -12.68 51.79
N LYS A 151 23.83 -13.85 51.64
CA LYS A 151 23.46 -15.17 52.21
C LYS A 151 22.08 -15.63 51.68
N LEU A 152 21.81 -16.84 51.20
CA LEU A 152 22.38 -18.19 51.23
C LEU A 152 21.32 -19.06 50.53
N LEU A 153 21.70 -20.21 49.93
CA LEU A 153 20.78 -21.27 49.42
C LEU A 153 19.91 -20.81 48.22
N GLU A 154 19.66 -21.53 47.13
CA GLU A 154 19.42 -22.96 46.98
C GLU A 154 19.39 -23.25 45.45
N ALA A 155 20.54 -23.36 44.79
CA ALA A 155 20.62 -23.75 43.38
C ALA A 155 20.77 -25.28 43.25
N ALA A 156 19.88 -26.01 43.90
CA ALA A 156 19.87 -27.47 43.92
C ALA A 156 18.45 -27.99 43.69
N CYS A 157 17.85 -27.67 42.54
CA CYS A 157 16.76 -28.47 42.00
C CYS A 157 16.58 -28.18 40.50
N GLN A 158 16.44 -29.24 39.71
CA GLN A 158 16.04 -29.27 38.30
C GLN A 158 17.15 -29.19 37.23
N MET A 159 18.15 -30.05 37.38
CA MET A 159 18.75 -30.81 36.26
C MET A 159 18.66 -32.29 36.61
N LEU A 160 17.46 -32.86 36.60
CA LEU A 160 17.24 -34.32 36.72
C LEU A 160 15.83 -34.67 36.25
N GLY A 161 15.65 -34.67 34.93
CA GLY A 161 14.58 -35.42 34.29
C GLY A 161 15.02 -36.88 34.19
N GLY A 162 14.46 -37.73 35.05
CA GLY A 162 14.72 -39.17 35.01
C GLY A 162 14.00 -39.87 36.14
N PHE A 163 13.01 -40.69 35.78
CA PHE A 163 12.25 -41.61 36.63
C PHE A 163 11.16 -41.00 37.53
N GLY A 164 9.92 -41.18 37.03
CA GLY A 164 8.78 -41.73 37.77
C GLY A 164 8.47 -41.14 39.15
N GLN A 165 7.35 -40.42 39.23
CA GLN A 165 6.24 -40.57 40.18
C GLN A 165 5.41 -39.28 40.15
N ARG A 166 4.08 -39.45 40.12
CA ARG A 166 3.08 -38.39 40.33
C ARG A 166 3.39 -37.67 41.63
N PHE A 167 3.33 -36.33 41.67
CA PHE A 167 2.63 -35.60 42.73
C PHE A 167 2.36 -34.15 42.31
N SER A 168 1.16 -33.73 42.64
CA SER A 168 0.48 -32.47 42.36
C SER A 168 1.02 -31.29 43.16
N SER A 169 1.09 -30.10 42.54
CA SER A 169 0.73 -28.75 43.04
C SER A 169 1.55 -27.69 42.27
N CYS A 170 0.99 -26.87 41.38
CA CYS A 170 0.10 -25.72 41.56
C CYS A 170 0.63 -24.62 42.51
N GLN A 171 0.80 -23.43 41.91
CA GLN A 171 0.68 -22.07 42.45
C GLN A 171 1.85 -21.59 43.35
N SER A 172 2.44 -20.42 43.16
CA SER A 172 2.06 -19.19 42.44
C SER A 172 3.27 -18.49 41.85
#